data_AF-A0A5N5E098-F1
#
_entry.id   AF-A0A5N5E098-F1
#
_cell.length_a   1.000
_cell.length_b   1.000
_cell.length_c   1.000
_cell.angle_alpha   90.00
_cell.angle_beta   90.00
_cell.angle_gamma   90.00
#
_symmetry.space_group_name_H-M   'P 1'
#
loop_
_entity.id
_entity.type
_entity.pdbx_description
1 polymer ?
#
loop_
_entity_poly.entity_id
_entity_poly.type
_entity_poly.pdbx_seq_one_letter_code
_entity_poly.pdbx_strand_id
1 'polypeptide(L)'
;TASAGVDNTSSITDVKGNRIEVYQADTAIHVFPPLDSSPLSVEFFHDGVAGVKIDGPDAASFTGTKLTIGYQIGYPIALTGATVVLNSPGLDWAIDSGTDIGIGLIPDPALGVDFTNHVILGGDIIPSQELDVDLAPGGITDVALLEDQTFDGPEAAVRLSGIHGYVQGAIGPVTIRPYAKAVTSNGDTVVTYGVPQRL
;
A
#
# COMPACT_ATOMS: atom_id res chain seq x y z
N THR A 1 -1.15 -13.14 21.23
CA THR A 1 -1.45 -12.22 20.12
C THR A 1 -0.16 -11.54 19.75
N ALA A 2 0.47 -11.96 18.65
CA ALA A 2 1.61 -11.22 18.10
C ALA A 2 1.02 -9.93 17.51
N SER A 3 1.32 -8.79 18.12
CA SER A 3 1.07 -7.51 17.48
C SER A 3 1.93 -7.49 16.23
N ALA A 4 1.31 -7.36 15.05
CA ALA A 4 1.99 -6.84 13.87
C ALA A 4 2.78 -5.60 14.31
N GLY A 5 4.07 -5.56 13.97
CA GLY A 5 4.92 -4.45 14.34
C GLY A 5 4.62 -3.30 13.39
N VAL A 6 4.07 -2.19 13.88
CA VAL A 6 3.97 -0.97 13.06
C VAL A 6 5.39 -0.47 12.82
N ASP A 7 5.82 -0.46 11.55
CA ASP A 7 7.17 -0.07 11.17
C ASP A 7 7.29 1.46 11.08
N ASN A 8 6.26 2.11 10.54
CA ASN A 8 6.21 3.55 10.40
C ASN A 8 4.77 4.04 10.39
N THR A 9 4.61 5.29 10.84
CA THR A 9 3.33 5.98 10.91
C THR A 9 3.53 7.47 10.69
N SER A 10 2.52 8.12 10.13
CA SER A 10 2.40 9.57 10.01
C SER A 10 0.95 9.95 10.30
N SER A 11 0.73 11.07 10.99
CA SER A 11 -0.63 11.50 11.32
C SER A 11 -0.81 13.01 11.31
N ILE A 12 -2.01 13.45 10.95
CA ILE A 12 -2.48 14.83 11.10
C ILE A 12 -3.76 14.86 11.94
N THR A 13 -4.02 15.98 12.60
CA THR A 13 -5.31 16.24 13.24
C THR A 13 -6.03 17.31 12.44
N ASP A 14 -7.26 17.02 12.02
CA ASP A 14 -8.11 17.95 11.28
C ASP A 14 -8.67 19.07 12.19
N VAL A 15 -9.37 20.02 11.57
CA VAL A 15 -9.99 21.16 12.29
C VAL A 15 -11.15 20.75 13.21
N LYS A 16 -11.70 19.55 13.04
CA LYS A 16 -12.81 18.99 13.85
C LYS A 16 -12.30 18.12 14.99
N GLY A 17 -10.98 17.90 15.09
CA GLY A 17 -10.35 17.09 16.13
C GLY A 17 -10.24 15.61 15.81
N ASN A 18 -10.46 15.19 14.56
CA ASN A 18 -10.18 13.83 14.11
C ASN A 18 -8.70 13.69 13.74
N ARG A 19 -8.05 12.65 14.26
CA ARG A 19 -6.69 12.27 13.93
C ARG A 19 -6.70 11.24 12.81
N ILE A 20 -6.16 11.60 11.66
CA ILE A 20 -5.95 10.71 10.52
C ILE A 20 -4.51 10.20 10.59
N GLU A 21 -4.34 8.90 10.74
CA GLU A 21 -3.06 8.21 10.84
C GLU A 21 -2.91 7.23 9.68
N VAL A 22 -1.80 7.32 8.95
CA VAL A 22 -1.42 6.37 7.91
C VAL A 22 -0.24 5.57 8.41
N TYR A 23 -0.32 4.25 8.31
CA TYR A 23 0.68 3.34 8.84
C TYR A 23 1.13 2.30 7.82
N GLN A 24 2.33 1.78 8.01
CA GLN A 24 2.81 0.56 7.39
C GLN A 24 3.34 -0.37 8.48
N ALA A 25 3.08 -1.66 8.33
CA ALA A 25 3.41 -2.69 9.30
C ALA A 25 3.89 -3.95 8.59
N ASP A 26 4.67 -4.75 9.30
CA ASP A 26 5.20 -6.04 8.84
C ASP A 26 5.88 -5.97 7.46
N THR A 27 6.55 -4.85 7.16
CA THR A 27 7.21 -4.58 5.88
C THR A 27 8.42 -5.51 5.72
N ALA A 28 8.32 -6.47 4.82
CA ALA A 28 9.38 -7.41 4.48
C ALA A 28 9.70 -7.32 2.99
N ILE A 29 10.92 -6.84 2.67
CA ILE A 29 11.43 -6.80 1.30
C ILE A 29 12.57 -7.80 1.17
N HIS A 30 12.39 -8.78 0.29
CA HIS A 30 13.37 -9.82 0.01
C HIS A 30 13.95 -9.64 -1.39
N VAL A 31 15.26 -9.47 -1.48
CA VAL A 31 15.96 -9.25 -2.75
C VAL A 31 16.57 -10.56 -3.23
N PHE A 32 16.42 -10.85 -4.52
CA PHE A 32 16.97 -12.05 -5.14
C PHE A 32 17.84 -11.71 -6.35
N PRO A 33 18.82 -12.58 -6.68
CA PRO A 33 19.49 -12.50 -7.97
C PRO A 33 18.44 -12.55 -9.10
N PRO A 34 18.56 -11.70 -10.12
CA PRO A 34 17.55 -11.58 -11.14
C PRO A 34 17.51 -12.84 -12.00
N LEU A 35 16.30 -13.30 -12.34
CA LEU A 35 16.11 -14.53 -13.10
C LEU A 35 16.70 -14.47 -14.53
N ASP A 36 16.82 -13.26 -15.10
CA ASP A 36 17.44 -13.03 -16.42
C ASP A 36 18.98 -13.08 -16.39
N SER A 37 19.59 -13.24 -15.21
CA SER A 37 21.04 -13.25 -14.99
C SER A 37 21.76 -11.98 -15.46
N SER A 38 21.04 -10.87 -15.65
CA SER A 38 21.61 -9.60 -16.07
C SER A 38 22.23 -8.88 -14.88
N PRO A 39 23.44 -8.32 -15.01
CA PRO A 39 24.03 -7.47 -13.96
C PRO A 39 23.38 -6.09 -13.85
N LEU A 40 22.44 -5.77 -14.75
CA LEU A 40 21.69 -4.51 -14.79
C LEU A 40 20.24 -4.68 -14.35
N SER A 41 19.90 -5.86 -13.82
CA SER A 41 18.57 -6.20 -13.35
C SER A 41 18.59 -6.48 -11.85
N VAL A 42 17.53 -6.13 -11.14
CA VAL A 42 17.32 -6.50 -9.75
C VAL A 42 15.88 -6.99 -9.57
N GLU A 43 15.70 -7.98 -8.70
CA GLU A 43 14.41 -8.62 -8.44
C GLU A 43 14.14 -8.62 -6.94
N PHE A 44 12.90 -8.32 -6.56
CA PHE A 44 12.49 -8.30 -5.15
C PHE A 44 11.07 -8.80 -4.96
N PHE A 45 10.81 -9.28 -3.74
CA PHE A 45 9.48 -9.63 -3.27
C PHE A 45 9.14 -8.78 -2.06
N HIS A 46 7.90 -8.31 -1.98
CA HIS A 46 7.41 -7.52 -0.86
C HIS A 46 6.14 -8.11 -0.25
N ASP A 47 6.19 -8.25 1.07
CA ASP A 47 5.07 -8.58 1.94
C ASP A 47 4.91 -7.47 2.98
N GLY A 48 3.68 -7.18 3.39
CA GLY A 48 3.42 -6.21 4.44
C GLY A 48 1.97 -5.75 4.49
N VAL A 49 1.69 -4.81 5.39
CA VAL A 49 0.38 -4.20 5.55
C VAL A 49 0.54 -2.69 5.47
N ALA A 50 -0.35 -2.03 4.74
CA ALA A 50 -0.43 -0.59 4.72
C ALA A 50 -1.89 -0.18 4.87
N GLY A 51 -2.13 0.86 5.67
CA GLY A 51 -3.49 1.26 6.00
C GLY A 51 -3.57 2.65 6.56
N VAL A 52 -4.79 3.02 6.89
CA VAL A 52 -5.15 4.29 7.47
C VAL A 52 -6.18 4.05 8.56
N LYS A 53 -6.00 4.76 9.67
CA LYS A 53 -6.86 4.76 10.83
C LYS A 53 -7.22 6.19 11.19
N ILE A 54 -8.49 6.43 11.46
CA ILE A 54 -9.07 7.71 11.79
C ILE A 54 -9.66 7.58 13.19
N ASP A 55 -9.11 8.33 14.14
CA ASP A 55 -9.59 8.40 15.52
C ASP A 55 -10.23 9.76 15.77
N GLY A 56 -11.44 9.81 16.34
CA GLY A 56 -12.09 11.08 16.63
C GLY A 56 -13.61 11.00 16.75
N PRO A 57 -14.26 12.11 17.13
CA PRO A 57 -15.70 12.16 17.31
C PRO A 57 -16.50 11.85 16.03
N ASP A 58 -15.96 12.22 14.85
CA ASP A 58 -16.63 12.02 13.57
C ASP A 58 -16.06 10.84 12.77
N ALA A 59 -15.11 10.08 13.32
CA ALA A 59 -14.35 9.04 12.61
C ALA A 59 -15.24 8.01 11.88
N ALA A 60 -16.31 7.55 12.54
CA ALA A 60 -17.24 6.57 11.96
C ALA A 60 -18.05 7.11 10.76
N SER A 61 -18.10 8.44 10.59
CA SER A 61 -18.85 9.12 9.52
C SER A 61 -17.98 9.56 8.34
N PHE A 62 -16.68 9.24 8.36
CA PHE A 62 -15.81 9.54 7.23
C PHE A 62 -16.24 8.74 6.00
N THR A 63 -16.38 9.43 4.88
CA THR A 63 -16.70 8.82 3.59
C THR A 63 -15.81 9.37 2.51
N GLY A 64 -15.56 8.55 1.49
CA GLY A 64 -14.80 8.95 0.31
C GLY A 64 -13.31 9.19 0.59
N THR A 65 -12.75 8.59 1.64
CA THR A 65 -11.30 8.68 1.89
C THR A 65 -10.57 7.81 0.88
N LYS A 66 -9.50 8.33 0.30
CA LYS A 66 -8.71 7.65 -0.72
C LYS A 66 -7.39 7.15 -0.15
N LEU A 67 -7.13 5.86 -0.28
CA LEU A 67 -5.87 5.22 0.09
C LEU A 67 -5.05 4.94 -1.18
N THR A 68 -3.78 5.35 -1.18
CA THR A 68 -2.79 5.06 -2.21
C THR A 68 -1.60 4.36 -1.57
N ILE A 69 -1.15 3.26 -2.16
CA ILE A 69 0.02 2.51 -1.71
C ILE A 69 0.94 2.29 -2.89
N GLY A 70 2.24 2.44 -2.69
CA GLY A 70 3.21 2.30 -3.77
C GLY A 70 4.65 2.30 -3.28
N TYR A 71 5.56 2.51 -4.22
CA TYR A 71 7.00 2.53 -3.99
C TYR A 71 7.64 3.74 -4.65
N GLN A 72 8.64 4.32 -4.00
CA GLN A 72 9.61 5.19 -4.64
C GLN A 72 10.80 4.34 -5.05
N ILE A 73 11.18 4.40 -6.31
CA ILE A 73 12.34 3.66 -6.85
C ILE A 73 13.36 4.68 -7.34
N GLY A 74 14.57 4.61 -6.78
CA GLY A 74 15.68 5.49 -7.12
C GLY A 74 16.88 4.72 -7.60
N TYR A 75 17.52 5.21 -8.66
CA TYR A 75 18.76 4.65 -9.22
C TYR A 75 19.56 5.78 -9.90
N PRO A 76 20.90 5.69 -9.95
CA PRO A 76 21.71 6.84 -10.33
C PRO A 76 21.78 7.07 -11.85
N ILE A 77 21.81 6.01 -12.66
CA ILE A 77 21.95 6.09 -14.13
C ILE A 77 21.16 4.97 -14.80
N ALA A 78 20.46 5.25 -15.90
CA ALA A 78 19.94 4.23 -16.82
C ALA A 78 20.66 4.33 -18.16
N LEU A 79 21.17 3.20 -18.66
CA LEU A 79 21.61 3.10 -20.05
C LEU A 79 20.35 2.80 -20.86
N THR A 80 19.89 3.75 -21.68
CA THR A 80 18.73 3.63 -22.60
C THR A 80 17.31 3.70 -22.00
N GLY A 81 17.18 3.89 -20.69
CA GLY A 81 15.90 3.84 -19.96
C GLY A 81 15.89 2.62 -19.04
N ALA A 82 15.25 2.72 -17.88
CA ALA A 82 15.04 1.58 -17.00
C ALA A 82 13.55 1.30 -16.91
N THR A 83 13.15 0.04 -16.79
CA THR A 83 11.75 -0.33 -16.68
C THR A 83 11.55 -1.05 -15.36
N VAL A 84 10.47 -0.73 -14.67
CA VAL A 84 10.01 -1.47 -13.49
C VAL A 84 8.75 -2.21 -13.88
N VAL A 85 8.75 -3.51 -13.61
CA VAL A 85 7.58 -4.36 -13.67
C VAL A 85 7.18 -4.70 -12.24
N LEU A 86 5.98 -4.32 -11.83
CA LEU A 86 5.39 -4.77 -10.57
C LEU A 86 4.25 -5.73 -10.84
N ASN A 87 4.31 -6.89 -10.21
CA ASN A 87 3.30 -7.94 -10.28
C ASN A 87 2.72 -8.15 -8.88
N SER A 88 1.46 -7.79 -8.68
CA SER A 88 0.74 -8.14 -7.45
C SER A 88 -0.11 -9.39 -7.65
N PRO A 89 -0.06 -10.38 -6.75
CA PRO A 89 -1.16 -11.30 -6.54
C PRO A 89 -2.42 -10.53 -6.09
N GLY A 90 -3.57 -11.21 -6.08
CA GLY A 90 -4.80 -10.59 -5.58
C GLY A 90 -4.59 -10.01 -4.17
N LEU A 91 -4.88 -8.72 -3.97
CA LEU A 91 -4.70 -8.07 -2.67
C LEU A 91 -5.96 -8.24 -1.83
N ASP A 92 -5.75 -8.50 -0.54
CA ASP A 92 -6.81 -8.55 0.46
C ASP A 92 -6.95 -7.17 1.12
N TRP A 93 -8.18 -6.74 1.36
CA TRP A 93 -8.47 -5.48 2.03
C TRP A 93 -9.53 -5.65 3.09
N ALA A 94 -9.44 -4.84 4.13
CA ALA A 94 -10.34 -4.87 5.27
C ALA A 94 -10.76 -3.44 5.63
N ILE A 95 -12.07 -3.24 5.81
CA ILE A 95 -12.66 -2.06 6.44
C ILE A 95 -13.30 -2.48 7.77
N ASP A 96 -13.01 -1.74 8.84
CA ASP A 96 -13.77 -1.83 10.09
C ASP A 96 -14.79 -0.69 10.14
N SER A 97 -16.07 -1.04 10.12
CA SER A 97 -17.18 -0.08 10.19
C SER A 97 -17.79 -0.12 11.59
N GLY A 98 -17.37 0.81 12.46
CA GLY A 98 -17.69 0.78 13.88
C GLY A 98 -19.17 0.78 14.31
N THR A 99 -20.18 0.97 13.45
CA THR A 99 -21.60 0.75 13.80
C THR A 99 -22.54 0.66 12.57
N ASP A 100 -23.50 -0.27 12.67
CA ASP A 100 -24.73 -0.53 11.91
C ASP A 100 -24.67 -1.34 10.59
N ILE A 101 -25.44 -2.43 10.60
CA ILE A 101 -25.40 -3.53 9.63
C ILE A 101 -26.22 -3.16 8.39
N GLY A 102 -25.53 -2.82 7.29
CA GLY A 102 -26.10 -2.81 5.94
C GLY A 102 -25.71 -4.07 5.18
N ILE A 103 -26.49 -5.16 5.28
CA ILE A 103 -26.28 -6.37 4.45
C ILE A 103 -26.72 -6.05 3.01
N GLY A 104 -25.78 -5.70 2.15
CA GLY A 104 -25.94 -5.73 0.70
C GLY A 104 -25.51 -7.09 0.17
N LEU A 105 -26.47 -7.93 -0.25
CA LEU A 105 -26.19 -9.19 -0.96
C LEU A 105 -25.58 -8.86 -2.34
N ILE A 106 -24.25 -8.94 -2.45
CA ILE A 106 -23.53 -9.04 -3.73
C ILE A 106 -23.15 -10.51 -3.92
N PRO A 107 -23.41 -11.14 -5.07
CA PRO A 107 -23.21 -12.57 -5.23
C PRO A 107 -21.71 -12.88 -5.44
N ASP A 108 -21.00 -13.18 -4.34
CA ASP A 108 -19.63 -13.75 -4.26
C ASP A 108 -18.47 -12.79 -4.66
N PRO A 109 -17.28 -12.77 -4.00
CA PRO A 109 -16.60 -13.84 -3.26
C PRO A 109 -16.35 -13.59 -1.74
N ALA A 110 -16.78 -14.55 -0.91
CA ALA A 110 -16.38 -14.81 0.49
C ALA A 110 -16.28 -13.62 1.49
N LEU A 111 -17.42 -13.21 2.07
CA LEU A 111 -17.48 -12.40 3.29
C LEU A 111 -17.08 -13.24 4.51
N GLY A 112 -15.96 -12.91 5.16
CA GLY A 112 -15.56 -13.49 6.45
C GLY A 112 -16.16 -12.73 7.63
N VAL A 113 -17.32 -13.17 8.15
CA VAL A 113 -17.89 -12.67 9.40
C VAL A 113 -17.24 -13.37 10.61
N ASP A 114 -16.34 -12.67 11.31
CA ASP A 114 -15.80 -13.14 12.60
C ASP A 114 -16.72 -12.72 13.74
N PHE A 115 -17.34 -13.68 14.43
CA PHE A 115 -18.35 -13.44 15.48
C PHE A 115 -17.73 -13.03 16.85
N THR A 116 -16.44 -12.74 16.89
CA THR A 116 -15.75 -12.16 18.05
C THR A 116 -15.67 -10.64 17.95
N ASN A 117 -16.78 -9.93 18.21
CA ASN A 117 -16.84 -8.48 18.50
C ASN A 117 -16.23 -7.48 17.48
N HIS A 118 -15.96 -7.88 16.23
CA HIS A 118 -15.46 -6.98 15.19
C HIS A 118 -16.03 -7.39 13.83
N VAL A 119 -16.81 -6.50 13.19
CA VAL A 119 -17.32 -6.74 11.84
C VAL A 119 -16.30 -6.18 10.86
N ILE A 120 -15.38 -7.04 10.42
CA ILE A 120 -14.48 -6.73 9.32
C ILE A 120 -15.23 -6.99 8.02
N LEU A 121 -15.60 -5.94 7.29
CA LEU A 121 -16.05 -6.08 5.90
C LEU A 121 -14.81 -6.22 5.03
N GLY A 122 -14.34 -7.45 4.86
CA GLY A 122 -13.41 -7.81 3.79
C GLY A 122 -14.22 -8.14 2.55
N GLY A 123 -14.11 -7.33 1.50
CA GLY A 123 -14.97 -7.52 0.33
C GLY A 123 -14.51 -6.79 -0.92
N ASP A 124 -13.62 -7.41 -1.68
CA ASP A 124 -13.48 -7.40 -3.16
C ASP A 124 -11.98 -7.49 -3.48
N ILE A 125 -11.49 -8.70 -3.70
CA ILE A 125 -10.09 -8.96 -4.02
C ILE A 125 -9.58 -7.96 -5.07
N ILE A 126 -8.55 -7.16 -4.75
CA ILE A 126 -7.96 -6.27 -5.77
C ILE A 126 -7.29 -7.22 -6.77
N PRO A 127 -7.70 -7.26 -8.04
CA PRO A 127 -7.21 -8.26 -8.97
C PRO A 127 -5.70 -8.13 -9.15
N SER A 128 -5.06 -9.22 -9.58
CA SER A 128 -3.64 -9.22 -9.90
C SER A 128 -3.35 -8.20 -10.99
N GLN A 129 -2.32 -7.38 -10.80
CA GLN A 129 -1.94 -6.32 -11.72
C GLN A 129 -0.48 -6.49 -12.14
N GLU A 130 -0.22 -6.30 -13.43
CA GLU A 130 1.12 -6.08 -13.98
C GLU A 130 1.22 -4.60 -14.34
N LEU A 131 2.21 -3.91 -13.78
CA LEU A 131 2.45 -2.49 -14.01
C LEU A 131 3.85 -2.28 -14.57
N ASP A 132 3.92 -1.78 -15.80
CA ASP A 132 5.16 -1.38 -16.47
C ASP A 132 5.35 0.13 -16.39
N VAL A 133 6.45 0.56 -15.76
CA VAL A 133 6.79 1.99 -15.65
C VAL A 133 8.18 2.25 -16.22
N ASP A 134 8.24 3.14 -17.20
CA ASP A 134 9.50 3.70 -17.71
C ASP A 134 10.08 4.71 -16.73
N LEU A 135 11.34 4.54 -16.39
CA LEU A 135 12.06 5.34 -15.43
C LEU A 135 12.97 6.35 -16.12
N ALA A 136 12.90 7.60 -15.66
CA ALA A 136 13.76 8.67 -16.12
C ALA A 136 15.16 8.57 -15.48
N PRO A 137 16.26 8.73 -16.25
CA PRO A 137 17.62 8.63 -15.71
C PRO A 137 17.89 9.62 -14.56
N GLY A 138 18.40 9.11 -13.43
CA GLY A 138 18.96 9.94 -12.34
C GLY A 138 17.94 10.56 -11.37
N GLY A 139 16.71 10.02 -11.32
CA GLY A 139 15.64 10.50 -10.45
C GLY A 139 15.14 9.47 -9.43
N ILE A 140 14.12 9.88 -8.68
CA ILE A 140 13.26 9.01 -7.89
C ILE A 140 11.91 8.97 -8.62
N THR A 141 11.40 7.77 -8.90
CA THR A 141 10.09 7.60 -9.53
C THR A 141 9.12 6.99 -8.53
N ASP A 142 7.94 7.59 -8.42
CA ASP A 142 6.84 7.04 -7.64
C ASP A 142 6.02 6.09 -8.51
N VAL A 143 5.86 4.86 -8.03
CA VAL A 143 5.09 3.80 -8.67
C VAL A 143 3.94 3.43 -7.73
N ALA A 144 2.73 3.83 -8.09
CA ALA A 144 1.52 3.48 -7.34
C ALA A 144 1.09 2.05 -7.68
N LEU A 145 1.04 1.18 -6.68
CA LEU A 145 0.50 -0.17 -6.83
C LEU A 145 -1.03 -0.16 -6.73
N LEU A 146 -1.53 0.64 -5.79
CA LEU A 146 -2.94 0.91 -5.61
C LEU A 146 -3.12 2.43 -5.59
N GLU A 147 -3.91 2.94 -6.52
CA GLU A 147 -4.15 4.38 -6.68
C GLU A 147 -5.57 4.74 -6.26
N ASP A 148 -5.68 5.73 -5.36
CA ASP A 148 -6.95 6.36 -4.98
C ASP A 148 -8.10 5.41 -4.59
N GLN A 149 -7.78 4.26 -4.00
CA GLN A 149 -8.79 3.30 -3.56
C GLN A 149 -9.69 3.95 -2.51
N THR A 150 -10.97 4.05 -2.81
CA THR A 150 -11.93 4.74 -1.95
C THR A 150 -12.46 3.79 -0.90
N PHE A 151 -12.54 4.25 0.34
CA PHE A 151 -13.14 3.55 1.45
C PHE A 151 -13.94 4.50 2.34
N ASP A 152 -14.88 3.92 3.08
CA ASP A 152 -15.70 4.61 4.07
C ASP A 152 -15.38 4.05 5.47
N GLY A 153 -15.66 4.84 6.48
CA GLY A 153 -15.45 4.49 7.87
C GLY A 153 -14.09 4.89 8.44
N PRO A 154 -13.83 4.48 9.69
CA PRO A 154 -12.69 4.93 10.48
C PRO A 154 -11.38 4.22 10.12
N GLU A 155 -11.41 3.05 9.49
CA GLU A 155 -10.19 2.29 9.21
C GLU A 155 -10.28 1.51 7.90
N ALA A 156 -9.19 1.51 7.15
CA ALA A 156 -8.97 0.65 6.01
C ALA A 156 -7.51 0.17 5.96
N ALA A 157 -7.32 -1.11 5.69
CA ALA A 157 -6.01 -1.72 5.55
C ALA A 157 -5.95 -2.62 4.32
N VAL A 158 -4.81 -2.60 3.64
CA VAL A 158 -4.48 -3.45 2.50
C VAL A 158 -3.31 -4.35 2.88
N ARG A 159 -3.49 -5.64 2.66
CA ARG A 159 -2.46 -6.65 2.88
C ARG A 159 -1.79 -6.95 1.55
N LEU A 160 -0.50 -6.72 1.53
CA LEU A 160 0.39 -7.03 0.43
C LEU A 160 1.04 -8.37 0.74
N SER A 161 0.88 -9.35 -0.14
CA SER A 161 1.67 -10.58 -0.03
C SER A 161 2.10 -11.07 -1.41
N GLY A 162 3.38 -11.45 -1.50
CA GLY A 162 4.00 -11.96 -2.71
C GLY A 162 4.07 -10.94 -3.85
N ILE A 163 4.14 -9.63 -3.55
CA ILE A 163 4.35 -8.63 -4.59
C ILE A 163 5.72 -8.87 -5.21
N HIS A 164 5.76 -9.12 -6.51
CA HIS A 164 7.00 -9.32 -7.24
C HIS A 164 7.35 -8.04 -8.00
N GLY A 165 8.53 -7.49 -7.74
CA GLY A 165 9.03 -6.33 -8.46
C GLY A 165 10.34 -6.66 -9.18
N TYR A 166 10.45 -6.17 -10.40
CA TYR A 166 11.60 -6.39 -11.27
C TYR A 166 12.02 -5.06 -11.91
N VAL A 167 13.26 -4.65 -11.70
CA VAL A 167 13.83 -3.42 -12.27
C VAL A 167 14.92 -3.80 -13.25
N GLN A 168 14.82 -3.37 -14.51
CA GLN A 168 15.80 -3.64 -15.56
C GLN A 168 16.45 -2.36 -16.06
N GLY A 169 17.72 -2.45 -16.48
CA GLY A 169 18.44 -1.35 -17.15
C GLY A 169 19.05 -0.32 -16.20
N ALA A 170 19.02 -0.59 -14.90
CA ALA A 170 19.61 0.28 -13.89
C ALA A 170 21.13 0.02 -13.79
N ILE A 171 21.92 1.11 -13.83
CA ILE A 171 23.35 1.07 -13.55
C ILE A 171 23.58 1.65 -12.17
N GLY A 172 24.13 0.83 -11.26
CA GLY A 172 24.45 1.22 -9.89
C GLY A 172 23.44 0.72 -8.87
N PRO A 173 23.55 1.15 -7.60
CA PRO A 173 22.65 0.71 -6.54
C PRO A 173 21.22 1.20 -6.80
N VAL A 174 20.27 0.27 -6.83
CA VAL A 174 18.84 0.58 -6.85
C VAL A 174 18.35 0.64 -5.41
N THR A 175 17.54 1.63 -5.09
CA THR A 175 16.93 1.78 -3.75
C THR A 175 15.42 1.85 -3.92
N ILE A 176 14.72 1.10 -3.10
CA ILE A 176 13.26 1.13 -3.02
C ILE A 176 12.81 1.68 -1.68
N ARG A 177 11.72 2.45 -1.68
CA ARG A 177 11.06 2.92 -0.47
C ARG A 177 9.56 2.74 -0.59
N PRO A 178 8.92 1.86 0.19
CA PRO A 178 7.48 1.76 0.18
C PRO A 178 6.86 3.01 0.82
N TYR A 179 5.69 3.43 0.35
CA TYR A 179 4.93 4.53 0.92
C TYR A 179 3.45 4.20 0.97
N ALA A 180 2.75 4.85 1.89
CA ALA A 180 1.30 4.86 1.96
C ALA A 180 0.81 6.31 2.12
N LYS A 181 -0.26 6.64 1.42
CA LYS A 181 -0.87 7.98 1.40
C LYS A 181 -2.37 7.85 1.58
N ALA A 182 -2.94 8.67 2.47
CA ALA A 182 -4.38 8.86 2.55
C ALA A 182 -4.74 10.31 2.21
N VAL A 183 -5.84 10.48 1.48
CA VAL A 183 -6.45 11.77 1.17
C VAL A 183 -7.91 11.72 1.61
N THR A 184 -8.28 12.54 2.59
CA THR A 184 -9.68 12.63 3.05
C THR A 184 -10.53 13.37 2.02
N SER A 185 -11.86 13.22 2.09
CA SER A 185 -12.79 13.97 1.26
C SER A 185 -12.73 15.50 1.48
N ASN A 186 -12.21 15.94 2.62
CA ASN A 186 -11.96 17.35 2.92
C ASN A 186 -10.63 17.88 2.34
N GLY A 187 -9.81 17.00 1.75
CA GLY A 187 -8.52 17.33 1.14
C GLY A 187 -7.33 17.21 2.09
N ASP A 188 -7.51 16.74 3.32
CA ASP A 188 -6.40 16.48 4.23
C ASP A 188 -5.56 15.33 3.68
N THR A 189 -4.25 15.55 3.55
CA THR A 189 -3.33 14.57 2.96
C THR A 189 -2.31 14.16 4.00
N VAL A 190 -2.20 12.85 4.23
CA VAL A 190 -1.19 12.26 5.12
C VAL A 190 -0.41 11.23 4.32
N VAL A 191 0.92 11.30 4.42
CA VAL A 191 1.82 10.35 3.78
C VAL A 191 2.79 9.83 4.82
N THR A 192 3.00 8.52 4.81
CA THR A 192 4.09 7.87 5.54
C THR A 192 5.02 7.18 4.55
N TYR A 193 6.29 7.12 4.93
CA TYR A 193 7.35 6.55 4.12
C TYR A 193 8.11 5.53 4.95
N GLY A 194 8.31 4.33 4.39
CA GLY A 194 9.11 3.29 5.01
C GLY A 194 10.62 3.57 4.97
N VAL A 195 11.37 2.71 5.65
CA VAL A 195 12.83 2.73 5.60
C VAL A 195 13.28 2.34 4.18
N PRO A 196 14.13 3.13 3.51
CA PRO A 196 14.65 2.77 2.20
C PRO A 196 15.50 1.50 2.27
N GLN A 197 15.27 0.56 1.37
CA GLN A 197 16.04 -0.67 1.21
C GLN A 197 16.81 -0.64 -0.09
N ARG A 198 18.06 -1.09 -0.04
CA ARG A 198 18.87 -1.27 -1.24
C ARG A 198 18.58 -2.63 -1.85
N LEU A 199 18.31 -2.64 -3.15
CA LEU A 199 18.23 -3.84 -3.98
C LEU A 199 19.63 -4.23 -4.49
#